data_AF-A0A2K6QN72-F1
#
_entry.id   AF-A0A2K6QN72-F1
#
_cell.length_a   1.000
_cell.length_b   1.000
_cell.length_c   1.000
_cell.angle_alpha   90.00
_cell.angle_beta   90.00
_cell.angle_gamma   90.00
#
_symmetry.space_group_name_H-M   'P 1'
#
loop_
_entity.id
_entity.type
_entity.pdbx_description
1 polymer ?
#
loop_
_entity_poly.entity_id
_entity_poly.type
_entity_poly.pdbx_seq_one_letter_code
_entity_poly.pdbx_strand_id
1 'polypeptide(L)'
;MENEIFTPLLEQFMTSPLVTWVKTFGPLTAGNGTNLDEYVALVDGVFLNQVMLQINPKLESQRVNKKVNNDASLRMHNVSILVRQIKCYYQETLQQLIMMSLPNVLIIGKNPFSGKY
;
A
#
# COMPACT_ATOMS: atom_id res chain seq x y z
N MET A 1 25.96 6.45 -0.73
CA MET A 1 25.88 5.68 0.53
C MET A 1 24.45 5.26 0.86
N GLU A 2 23.43 6.12 0.76
CA GLU A 2 22.01 5.71 0.98
C GLU A 2 21.50 4.68 -0.05
N ASN A 3 21.89 4.80 -1.32
CA ASN A 3 21.47 3.88 -2.38
C ASN A 3 22.00 2.44 -2.24
N GLU A 4 23.10 2.21 -1.53
CA GLU A 4 23.68 0.86 -1.35
C GLU A 4 23.00 0.09 -0.21
N ILE A 5 22.41 0.78 0.76
CA ILE A 5 21.69 0.19 1.90
C ILE A 5 20.22 -0.07 1.54
N PHE A 6 19.65 0.75 0.65
CA PHE A 6 18.25 0.65 0.27
C PHE A 6 17.94 -0.64 -0.50
N THR A 7 18.83 -1.10 -1.39
CA THR A 7 18.57 -2.28 -2.23
C THR A 7 18.41 -3.58 -1.44
N PRO A 8 19.31 -3.94 -0.50
CA PRO A 8 19.11 -5.15 0.32
C PRO A 8 17.84 -5.10 1.19
N LEU A 9 17.53 -3.93 1.75
CA LEU A 9 16.31 -3.73 2.55
C LEU A 9 15.05 -3.83 1.69
N LEU A 10 15.09 -3.31 0.47
CA LEU A 10 14.01 -3.43 -0.50
C LEU A 10 13.78 -4.90 -0.87
N GLU A 11 14.82 -5.66 -1.20
CA GLU A 11 14.70 -7.09 -1.51
C GLU A 11 14.12 -7.88 -0.33
N GLN A 12 14.59 -7.63 0.89
CA GLN A 12 14.05 -8.23 2.10
C GLN A 12 12.58 -7.84 2.31
N PHE A 13 12.23 -6.58 2.10
CA PHE A 13 10.84 -6.12 2.20
C PHE A 13 9.94 -6.80 1.16
N MET A 14 10.40 -6.89 -0.10
CA MET A 14 9.63 -7.48 -1.20
C MET A 14 9.44 -9.00 -1.08
N THR A 15 10.23 -9.65 -0.22
CA THR A 15 10.12 -11.07 0.15
C THR A 15 9.45 -11.29 1.51
N SER A 16 9.04 -10.21 2.19
CA SER A 16 8.38 -10.31 3.50
C SER A 16 7.00 -10.98 3.39
N PRO A 17 6.53 -11.68 4.45
CA PRO A 17 5.29 -12.45 4.39
C PRO A 17 4.07 -11.64 3.95
N LEU A 18 3.96 -10.37 4.38
CA LEU A 18 2.84 -9.51 4.00
C LEU A 18 2.89 -9.15 2.51
N VAL A 19 4.06 -8.81 1.97
CA VAL A 19 4.20 -8.50 0.54
C VAL A 19 3.96 -9.75 -0.31
N THR A 20 4.48 -10.90 0.11
CA THR A 20 4.22 -12.19 -0.55
C THR A 20 2.72 -12.52 -0.58
N TRP A 21 2.01 -12.32 0.54
CA TRP A 21 0.56 -12.51 0.59
C TRP A 21 -0.19 -11.51 -0.29
N VAL A 22 0.16 -10.22 -0.26
CA VAL A 22 -0.46 -9.20 -1.13
C VAL A 22 -0.30 -9.55 -2.62
N LYS A 23 0.85 -10.09 -3.03
CA LYS A 23 1.11 -10.53 -4.40
C LYS A 23 0.22 -11.69 -4.87
N THR A 24 -0.43 -12.44 -3.96
CA THR A 24 -1.36 -13.51 -4.36
C THR A 24 -2.66 -12.98 -4.97
N PHE A 25 -2.97 -11.69 -4.78
CA PHE A 25 -4.16 -11.05 -5.35
C PHE A 25 -3.99 -10.65 -6.83
N GLY A 26 -2.77 -10.72 -7.36
CA GLY A 26 -2.46 -10.39 -8.75
C GLY A 26 -1.08 -9.76 -8.93
N PRO A 27 -0.64 -9.58 -10.18
CA PRO A 27 0.64 -8.93 -10.47
C PRO A 27 0.61 -7.44 -10.11
N LEU A 28 1.67 -6.96 -9.48
CA LEU A 28 1.84 -5.53 -9.14
C LEU A 28 2.18 -4.68 -10.38
N THR A 29 2.88 -5.28 -11.34
CA THR A 29 3.33 -4.63 -12.58
C THR A 29 2.94 -5.47 -13.80
N ALA A 30 2.68 -4.82 -14.93
CA ALA A 30 2.41 -5.51 -16.20
C ALA A 30 3.70 -6.04 -16.84
N GLY A 31 4.26 -7.13 -16.29
CA GLY A 31 5.45 -7.81 -16.80
C GLY A 31 6.50 -8.08 -15.73
N ASN A 32 7.73 -8.42 -16.17
CA ASN A 32 8.88 -8.65 -15.30
C ASN A 32 9.46 -7.33 -14.81
N GLY A 33 8.73 -6.65 -13.92
CA GLY A 33 9.22 -5.46 -13.22
C GLY A 33 10.34 -5.80 -12.24
N THR A 34 11.18 -4.82 -11.94
CA THR A 34 12.16 -4.94 -10.85
C THR A 34 11.47 -4.88 -9.49
N ASN A 35 12.16 -5.30 -8.42
CA ASN A 35 11.66 -5.12 -7.04
C ASN A 35 11.32 -3.65 -6.73
N LEU A 36 12.02 -2.69 -7.37
CA LEU A 36 11.74 -1.27 -7.22
C LEU A 36 10.42 -0.89 -7.90
N ASP A 37 10.15 -1.41 -9.10
CA ASP A 37 8.90 -1.14 -9.82
C ASP A 37 7.69 -1.67 -9.05
N GLU A 38 7.81 -2.91 -8.54
CA GLU A 38 6.77 -3.52 -7.71
C GLU A 38 6.57 -2.76 -6.39
N TYR A 39 7.64 -2.30 -5.77
CA TYR A 39 7.56 -1.47 -4.56
C TYR A 39 6.86 -0.15 -4.81
N VAL A 40 7.19 0.54 -5.90
CA VAL A 40 6.53 1.79 -6.32
C VAL A 40 5.04 1.57 -6.54
N ALA A 41 4.67 0.44 -7.17
CA ALA A 41 3.27 0.05 -7.38
C ALA A 41 2.52 -0.31 -6.08
N LEU A 42 3.22 -0.77 -5.04
CA LEU A 42 2.62 -0.98 -3.72
C LEU A 42 2.36 0.36 -3.01
N VAL A 43 3.39 1.22 -2.94
CA VAL A 43 3.33 2.45 -2.14
C VAL A 43 2.44 3.52 -2.76
N ASP A 44 2.14 3.48 -4.06
CA ASP A 44 1.20 4.40 -4.71
C ASP A 44 -0.26 4.21 -4.23
N GLY A 45 -0.53 3.09 -3.56
CA GLY A 45 -1.80 2.75 -2.93
C GLY A 45 -2.88 2.24 -3.90
N VAL A 46 -2.65 2.22 -5.22
CA VAL A 46 -3.66 1.78 -6.19
C VAL A 46 -3.98 0.31 -6.03
N PHE A 47 -2.94 -0.54 -6.05
CA PHE A 47 -3.10 -1.98 -5.92
C PHE A 47 -3.68 -2.37 -4.55
N LEU A 48 -3.20 -1.76 -3.47
CA LEU A 48 -3.68 -2.06 -2.12
C LEU A 48 -5.17 -1.73 -1.93
N ASN A 49 -5.66 -0.65 -2.56
CA ASN A 49 -7.10 -0.37 -2.57
C ASN A 49 -7.90 -1.44 -3.34
N GLN A 50 -7.35 -1.99 -4.42
CA GLN A 50 -7.99 -3.10 -5.14
C GLN A 50 -8.05 -4.37 -4.29
N VAL A 51 -6.97 -4.68 -3.56
CA VAL A 51 -6.94 -5.78 -2.59
C VAL A 51 -8.03 -5.58 -1.52
N MET A 52 -8.16 -4.37 -0.98
CA MET A 52 -9.20 -4.06 0.02
C MET A 52 -10.63 -4.23 -0.53
N LEU A 53 -10.86 -3.91 -1.81
CA LEU A 53 -12.15 -4.15 -2.47
C LEU A 53 -12.45 -5.65 -2.63
N GLN A 54 -11.44 -6.49 -2.87
CA GLN A 54 -11.61 -7.94 -2.90
C GLN A 54 -11.93 -8.50 -1.50
N ILE A 55 -11.31 -7.94 -0.45
CA ILE A 55 -11.56 -8.33 0.94
C ILE A 55 -12.96 -7.93 1.40
N ASN A 56 -13.40 -6.71 1.05
CA ASN A 56 -14.73 -6.21 1.40
C ASN A 56 -15.46 -5.59 0.19
N PRO A 57 -16.15 -6.42 -0.61
CA PRO A 57 -16.88 -5.96 -1.79
C PRO A 57 -18.06 -5.02 -1.50
N LYS A 58 -18.51 -4.95 -0.25
CA LYS A 58 -19.64 -4.09 0.17
C LYS A 58 -19.25 -2.62 0.31
N LEU A 59 -17.95 -2.29 0.25
CA LEU A 59 -17.49 -0.90 0.33
C LEU A 59 -17.97 -0.10 -0.88
N GLU A 60 -18.47 1.11 -0.63
CA GLU A 60 -18.65 2.08 -1.71
C GLU A 60 -17.30 2.34 -2.39
N SER A 61 -17.29 2.24 -3.71
CA SER A 61 -16.08 2.46 -4.51
C SER A 61 -15.67 3.93 -4.43
N GLN A 62 -14.74 4.23 -3.52
CA GLN A 62 -14.08 5.52 -3.48
C GLN A 62 -13.12 5.65 -4.67
N ARG A 63 -13.11 6.82 -5.30
CA ARG A 63 -12.32 7.06 -6.52
C ARG A 63 -10.83 7.14 -6.18
N VAL A 64 -10.12 6.06 -6.45
CA VAL A 64 -8.65 5.99 -6.38
C VAL A 64 -8.02 6.64 -7.61
N ASN A 65 -6.93 7.39 -7.40
CA ASN A 65 -6.15 7.97 -8.49
C ASN A 65 -5.26 6.92 -9.15
N LYS A 66 -5.60 6.46 -10.35
CA LYS A 66 -4.85 5.41 -11.07
C LYS A 66 -3.53 5.88 -11.66
N LYS A 67 -3.38 7.18 -11.95
CA LYS A 67 -2.18 7.77 -12.55
C LYS A 67 -1.45 8.61 -11.51
N VAL A 68 -0.81 7.96 -10.55
CA VAL A 68 -0.14 8.63 -9.43
C VAL A 68 1.13 9.36 -9.88
N ASN A 69 1.87 8.83 -10.85
CA ASN A 69 3.08 9.45 -11.43
C ASN A 69 4.09 9.95 -10.37
N ASN A 70 4.23 9.22 -9.27
CA ASN A 70 5.06 9.58 -8.11
C ASN A 70 4.65 10.91 -7.41
N ASP A 71 3.44 11.42 -7.64
CA ASP A 71 2.91 12.58 -6.94
C ASP A 71 2.54 12.22 -5.49
N ALA A 72 3.17 12.92 -4.55
CA ALA A 72 3.01 12.66 -3.11
C ALA A 72 1.57 12.91 -2.62
N SER A 73 0.86 13.89 -3.20
CA SER A 73 -0.51 14.22 -2.80
C SER A 73 -1.49 13.15 -3.29
N LEU A 74 -1.31 12.67 -4.52
CA LEU A 74 -2.13 11.58 -5.08
C LEU A 74 -1.89 10.26 -4.33
N ARG A 75 -0.63 9.95 -4.01
CA ARG A 75 -0.29 8.79 -3.17
C ARG A 75 -0.94 8.88 -1.80
N MET A 76 -0.77 10.02 -1.12
CA MET A 76 -1.36 10.26 0.20
C MET A 76 -2.89 10.15 0.17
N HIS A 77 -3.54 10.62 -0.89
CA HIS A 77 -4.98 10.46 -1.07
C HIS A 77 -5.37 8.98 -1.17
N ASN A 78 -4.71 8.22 -2.05
CA ASN A 78 -4.97 6.78 -2.20
C ASN A 78 -4.76 6.00 -0.90
N VAL A 79 -3.67 6.28 -0.16
CA VAL A 79 -3.37 5.62 1.12
C VAL A 79 -4.38 6.03 2.20
N SER A 80 -4.87 7.29 2.18
CA SER A 80 -5.92 7.73 3.11
C SER A 80 -7.23 6.98 2.91
N ILE A 81 -7.62 6.73 1.65
CA ILE A 81 -8.77 5.89 1.30
C ILE A 81 -8.58 4.49 1.90
N LEU A 82 -7.43 3.87 1.66
CA LEU A 82 -7.11 2.53 2.14
C LEU A 82 -7.22 2.43 3.67
N VAL A 83 -6.57 3.34 4.40
CA VAL A 83 -6.60 3.37 5.88
C VAL A 83 -8.03 3.54 6.38
N ARG A 84 -8.83 4.39 5.74
CA ARG A 84 -10.25 4.57 6.09
C ARG A 84 -11.04 3.27 5.85
N GLN A 85 -10.86 2.62 4.71
CA GLN A 85 -11.57 1.38 4.38
C GLN A 85 -11.23 0.24 5.33
N ILE A 86 -9.95 0.10 5.71
CA ILE A 86 -9.52 -0.87 6.72
C ILE A 86 -10.23 -0.60 8.05
N LYS A 87 -10.22 0.66 8.53
CA LYS A 87 -10.93 1.03 9.76
C LYS A 87 -12.41 0.69 9.72
N CYS A 88 -13.10 1.10 8.65
CA CYS A 88 -14.52 0.82 8.47
C CYS A 88 -14.79 -0.69 8.47
N TYR A 89 -13.94 -1.50 7.83
CA TYR A 89 -14.09 -2.95 7.83
C TYR A 89 -13.98 -3.54 9.25
N TYR A 90 -12.96 -3.15 10.01
CA TYR A 90 -12.81 -3.61 11.39
C TYR A 90 -14.00 -3.21 12.27
N GLN A 91 -14.42 -1.95 12.18
CA GLN A 91 -15.49 -1.43 13.05
C GLN A 91 -16.88 -1.93 12.65
N GLU A 92 -17.23 -1.82 11.37
CA GLU A 92 -18.60 -2.06 10.91
C GLU A 92 -18.84 -3.53 10.53
N THR A 93 -17.83 -4.22 9.98
CA THR A 93 -17.96 -5.62 9.54
C THR A 93 -17.50 -6.61 10.61
N LEU A 94 -16.31 -6.42 11.18
CA LEU A 94 -15.77 -7.34 12.18
C LEU A 94 -16.23 -7.04 13.60
N GLN A 95 -16.78 -5.85 13.86
CA GLN A 95 -17.16 -5.38 15.21
C GLN A 95 -15.96 -5.39 16.18
N GLN A 96 -14.79 -4.96 15.69
CA GLN A 96 -13.52 -4.95 16.42
C GLN A 96 -12.88 -3.56 16.44
N LEU A 97 -12.19 -3.25 17.55
CA LEU A 97 -11.42 -2.02 17.69
C LEU A 97 -9.95 -2.25 17.31
N ILE A 98 -9.40 -1.39 16.47
CA ILE A 98 -7.97 -1.36 16.17
C ILE A 98 -7.25 -0.66 17.33
N MET A 99 -6.51 -1.42 18.14
CA MET A 99 -5.75 -0.91 19.29
C MET A 99 -4.31 -0.46 18.93
N MET A 100 -3.83 -0.86 17.76
CA MET A 100 -2.50 -0.51 17.24
C MET A 100 -2.49 0.86 16.56
N SER A 101 -1.30 1.46 16.45
CA SER A 101 -1.10 2.63 15.60
C SER A 101 -1.38 2.29 14.15
N LEU A 102 -2.10 3.19 13.48
CA LEU A 102 -2.41 3.04 12.05
C LEU A 102 -1.23 3.52 11.21
N PRO A 103 -1.12 3.04 9.96
CA PRO A 103 -0.08 3.48 9.05
C PRO A 103 -0.05 5.01 8.90
N ASN A 104 1.14 5.61 9.00
CA ASN A 104 1.30 7.04 8.87
C ASN A 104 1.27 7.45 7.38
N VAL A 105 0.10 7.90 6.94
CA VAL A 105 -0.14 8.33 5.55
C VAL A 105 0.82 9.43 5.10
N LEU A 106 1.23 10.34 6.00
CA LEU A 106 2.16 11.42 5.65
C LEU A 106 3.54 10.89 5.30
N ILE A 107 4.02 9.89 6.06
CA ILE A 107 5.33 9.29 5.81
C ILE A 107 5.31 8.49 4.51
N ILE A 108 4.29 7.65 4.29
CA ILE A 108 4.15 6.86 3.06
C ILE A 108 3.98 7.78 1.84
N GLY A 109 3.16 8.83 1.97
CA GLY A 109 2.90 9.79 0.91
C GLY A 109 4.15 10.56 0.48
N LYS A 110 4.81 11.23 1.44
CA LYS A 110 5.91 12.17 1.19
C LYS A 110 7.28 11.50 1.09
N ASN A 111 7.49 10.43 1.84
CA ASN A 111 8.78 9.73 1.87
C ASN A 111 8.57 8.20 1.82
N PRO A 112 8.13 7.71 0.65
CA PRO A 112 7.87 6.29 0.43
C PRO A 112 9.14 5.43 0.48
N PHE A 113 10.34 5.98 0.67
CA PHE A 113 11.59 5.22 0.77
C PHE A 113 12.27 5.36 2.14
N SER A 114 11.60 5.98 3.10
CA SER A 114 12.18 6.28 4.42
C SER A 114 12.41 5.05 5.30
N GLY A 115 11.76 3.93 5.02
CA GLY A 115 11.82 2.72 5.86
C GLY A 115 11.22 2.87 7.26
N LYS A 116 10.49 3.96 7.53
CA LYS A 116 9.86 4.27 8.83
C LYS A 116 8.34 4.18 8.71
N TYR A 117 7.78 2.98 8.81
CA TYR A 117 6.33 2.73 8.66
C TYR A 117 5.73 2.08 9.90
#